data_AF-A0A496WSD2-F1
#
_entry.id   AF-A0A496WSD2-F1
#
_cell.length_a   1.000
_cell.length_b   1.000
_cell.length_c   1.000
_cell.angle_alpha   90.00
_cell.angle_beta   90.00
_cell.angle_gamma   90.00
#
_symmetry.space_group_name_H-M   'P 1'
#
loop_
_entity.id
_entity.type
_entity.pdbx_description
1 polymer ?
#
loop_
_entity_poly.entity_id
_entity_poly.type
_entity_poly.pdbx_seq_one_letter_code
_entity_poly.pdbx_strand_id
1 'polypeptide(L)'
;MTFHERLQAWRYNLLPDHIIGEILTKRWTDNAIPFVALVVTIVTFGNLIPSFFNLYSLQESTRQLGEFSLVVIGMTVVMLGGGIDLAVGA
;
A
#
# COMPACT_ATOMS: atom_id res chain seq x y z
N MET A 1 27.43 22.19 -27.37
CA MET A 1 26.47 21.68 -26.36
C MET A 1 25.19 21.32 -27.09
N THR A 2 25.02 20.03 -27.35
CA THR A 2 23.93 19.48 -28.15
C THR A 2 22.63 19.48 -27.34
N PHE A 3 21.49 19.55 -28.02
CA PHE A 3 20.16 19.62 -27.38
C PHE A 3 19.89 18.43 -26.44
N HIS A 4 20.51 17.28 -26.73
CA HIS A 4 20.45 16.07 -25.92
C HIS A 4 21.11 16.22 -24.54
N GLU A 5 22.25 16.91 -24.46
CA GLU A 5 22.95 17.16 -23.18
C GLU A 5 22.11 18.05 -22.25
N ARG A 6 21.37 19.01 -22.81
CA ARG A 6 20.47 19.90 -22.05
C ARG A 6 19.25 19.16 -21.50
N LEU A 7 18.68 18.23 -22.28
CA LEU A 7 17.59 17.35 -21.85
C LEU A 7 18.05 16.37 -20.76
N GLN A 8 19.25 15.82 -20.88
CA GLN A 8 19.83 14.93 -19.86
C GLN A 8 20.12 15.70 -18.56
N ALA A 9 20.70 16.90 -18.64
CA ALA A 9 20.96 17.73 -17.46
C ALA A 9 19.65 18.18 -16.78
N TRP A 10 18.60 18.48 -17.54
CA TRP A 10 17.29 18.81 -17.01
C TRP A 10 16.64 17.60 -16.30
N ARG A 11 16.72 16.40 -16.92
CA ARG A 11 16.24 15.15 -16.30
C ARG A 11 16.98 14.80 -15.02
N TYR A 12 18.30 14.99 -14.98
CA TYR A 12 19.14 14.65 -13.83
C TYR A 12 19.00 15.66 -12.67
N ASN A 13 18.69 16.93 -12.96
CA ASN A 13 18.42 17.93 -11.92
C ASN A 13 16.97 17.90 -11.41
N LEU A 14 16.02 17.37 -12.17
CA LEU A 14 14.61 17.24 -11.74
C LEU A 14 14.27 15.90 -11.08
N LEU A 15 15.00 14.83 -11.38
CA LEU A 15 14.86 13.55 -10.67
C LEU A 15 15.77 13.61 -9.43
N PRO A 16 15.20 13.84 -8.23
CA PRO A 16 15.98 13.94 -7.01
C PRO A 16 16.24 12.53 -6.49
N ASP A 17 16.84 11.68 -7.32
CA ASP A 17 17.15 10.28 -6.99
C ASP A 17 18.03 10.19 -5.73
N HIS A 18 18.88 11.19 -5.50
CA HIS A 18 19.71 11.25 -4.30
C HIS A 18 18.87 11.53 -3.04
N ILE A 19 17.87 12.41 -3.10
CA ILE A 19 17.06 12.78 -1.93
C ILE A 19 16.05 11.67 -1.64
N ILE A 20 15.47 11.09 -2.68
CA ILE A 20 14.53 9.97 -2.57
C ILE A 20 15.25 8.74 -2.02
N GLY A 21 16.45 8.42 -2.53
CA GLY A 21 17.28 7.34 -1.99
C GLY A 21 17.71 7.55 -0.53
N GLU A 22 18.06 8.79 -0.16
CA GLU A 22 18.43 9.13 1.22
C GLU A 22 17.23 9.10 2.19
N ILE A 23 16.02 9.38 1.70
CA ILE A 23 14.79 9.21 2.49
C ILE A 23 14.42 7.73 2.59
N LEU A 24 14.51 6.96 1.50
CA LEU A 24 14.19 5.53 1.44
C LEU A 24 15.10 4.67 2.32
N THR A 25 16.35 5.08 2.55
CA THR A 25 17.32 4.36 3.40
C THR A 25 17.11 4.59 4.89
N LYS A 26 16.23 5.51 5.30
CA LYS A 26 15.93 5.74 6.71
C LYS A 26 14.98 4.67 7.24
N ARG A 27 15.25 4.18 8.46
CA ARG A 27 14.46 3.13 9.14
C ARG A 27 12.98 3.45 9.34
N TRP A 28 12.58 4.73 9.32
CA TRP A 28 11.16 5.10 9.41
C TRP A 28 10.41 4.88 8.09
N THR A 29 11.13 4.73 6.98
CA THR A 29 10.55 4.60 5.65
C THR A 29 9.99 3.21 5.40
N ASP A 30 10.50 2.18 6.08
CA ASP A 30 9.97 0.82 6.07
C ASP A 30 8.48 0.77 6.48
N ASN A 31 8.07 1.63 7.42
CA ASN A 31 6.67 1.76 7.83
C ASN A 31 5.92 2.83 7.03
N ALA A 32 6.62 3.87 6.56
CA ALA A 32 6.00 4.96 5.80
C ALA A 32 5.54 4.52 4.41
N ILE A 33 6.30 3.66 3.72
CA ILE A 33 5.92 3.19 2.37
C ILE A 33 4.58 2.45 2.39
N PRO A 34 4.36 1.41 3.24
CA PRO A 34 3.06 0.76 3.33
C PRO A 34 1.93 1.72 3.72
N PHE A 35 2.19 2.67 4.62
CA PHE A 35 1.20 3.66 5.03
C PHE A 35 0.80 4.60 3.89
N VAL A 36 1.78 5.11 3.13
CA VAL A 36 1.52 5.96 1.96
C VAL A 36 0.76 5.18 0.90
N ALA A 37 1.15 3.93 0.63
CA ALA A 37 0.43 3.06 -0.30
C ALA A 37 -1.03 2.85 0.13
N LEU A 38 -1.27 2.66 1.44
CA LEU A 38 -2.62 2.56 2.00
C LEU A 38 -3.43 3.84 1.78
N VAL A 39 -2.87 5.02 2.07
CA VAL A 39 -3.55 6.30 1.85
C VAL A 39 -3.88 6.50 0.37
N VAL A 40 -2.93 6.25 -0.53
CA VAL A 40 -3.15 6.35 -1.98
C VAL A 40 -4.27 5.42 -2.43
N THR A 41 -4.30 4.19 -1.92
CA THR A 41 -5.34 3.20 -2.24
C THR A 41 -6.72 3.69 -1.79
N ILE A 42 -6.87 4.13 -0.54
CA ILE A 42 -8.14 4.63 0.00
C ILE A 42 -8.63 5.84 -0.79
N VAL A 43 -7.75 6.80 -1.09
CA VAL A 43 -8.12 7.99 -1.86
C VAL A 43 -8.53 7.60 -3.27
N THR A 44 -7.77 6.72 -3.94
CA THR A 44 -8.05 6.31 -5.31
C THR A 44 -9.40 5.61 -5.42
N PHE A 45 -9.64 4.56 -4.63
CA PHE A 45 -10.90 3.82 -4.68
C PHE A 45 -12.06 4.61 -4.10
N GLY A 46 -11.81 5.46 -3.10
CA GLY A 46 -12.81 6.35 -2.56
C GLY A 46 -13.32 7.40 -3.54
N ASN A 47 -12.51 7.79 -4.53
CA ASN A 47 -12.94 8.69 -5.61
C ASN A 47 -13.51 7.94 -6.82
N LEU A 48 -13.02 6.74 -7.13
CA LEU A 48 -13.49 5.95 -8.27
C LEU A 48 -14.84 5.26 -8.01
N ILE A 49 -15.12 4.88 -6.76
CA ILE A 49 -16.33 4.15 -6.40
C ILE A 49 -17.38 5.14 -5.86
N PRO A 50 -18.55 5.28 -6.51
CA PRO A 50 -19.60 6.16 -6.03
C PRO A 50 -20.13 5.68 -4.68
N SER A 51 -20.39 6.61 -3.76
CA SER A 51 -20.88 6.32 -2.41
C SER A 51 -19.93 5.50 -1.52
N PHE A 52 -18.64 5.38 -1.86
CA PHE A 52 -17.66 4.62 -1.08
C PHE A 52 -17.57 5.07 0.39
N PHE A 53 -17.54 6.39 0.63
CA PHE A 53 -17.46 6.97 1.98
C PHE A 53 -18.82 7.13 2.68
N ASN A 54 -19.89 6.53 2.15
CA ASN A 54 -21.18 6.52 2.84
C ASN A 54 -21.09 5.66 4.10
N LEU A 55 -21.68 6.12 5.22
CA LEU A 55 -21.66 5.40 6.50
C LEU A 55 -22.12 3.95 6.36
N TYR A 56 -23.15 3.69 5.55
CA TYR A 56 -23.66 2.34 5.34
C TYR A 56 -22.63 1.45 4.61
N SER A 57 -22.03 1.97 3.55
CA SER A 57 -20.98 1.28 2.77
C SER A 57 -19.74 1.01 3.60
N LEU A 58 -19.34 1.95 4.45
CA LEU A 58 -18.20 1.79 5.37
C LEU A 58 -18.50 0.76 6.46
N GLN A 59 -19.71 0.76 7.02
CA GLN A 59 -20.13 -0.24 8.00
C GLN A 59 -20.12 -1.66 7.41
N GLU A 60 -20.68 -1.83 6.22
CA GLU A 60 -20.71 -3.13 5.54
C GLU A 60 -19.30 -3.60 5.16
N SER A 61 -18.45 -2.70 4.64
CA SER A 61 -17.05 -3.01 4.35
C SER A 61 -16.30 -3.44 5.62
N THR A 62 -16.53 -2.77 6.75
CA THR A 62 -15.92 -3.12 8.04
C THR A 62 -16.40 -4.48 8.54
N ARG A 63 -17.67 -4.83 8.32
CA ARG A 63 -18.22 -6.15 8.67
C ARG A 63 -17.56 -7.27 7.87
N GLN A 64 -17.45 -7.11 6.55
CA GLN A 64 -16.81 -8.08 5.67
C GLN A 64 -15.32 -8.22 5.96
N LEU A 65 -14.60 -7.10 6.13
CA LEU A 65 -13.20 -7.11 6.55
C LEU A 65 -13.02 -7.72 7.94
N GLY A 66 -13.98 -7.51 8.84
CA GLY A 66 -13.99 -8.10 10.18
C GLY A 66 -14.06 -9.62 10.14
N GLU A 67 -15.02 -10.19 9.40
CA GLU A 67 -15.10 -11.63 9.16
C GLU A 67 -13.81 -12.19 8.56
N PHE A 68 -13.28 -11.55 7.52
CA PHE A 68 -12.05 -12.00 6.88
C PHE A 68 -10.83 -11.89 7.81
N SER A 69 -10.75 -10.81 8.60
CA SER A 69 -9.64 -10.61 9.55
C SER A 69 -9.59 -11.67 10.64
N LEU A 70 -10.75 -12.13 11.14
CA LEU A 70 -10.83 -13.23 12.09
C LEU A 70 -10.28 -14.52 11.49
N VAL A 71 -10.64 -14.81 10.24
CA VAL A 71 -10.11 -15.96 9.49
C VAL A 71 -8.59 -15.84 9.31
N VAL A 72 -8.09 -14.67 8.89
CA VAL A 72 -6.66 -14.43 8.69
C VAL A 72 -5.86 -14.58 9.99
N ILE A 73 -6.40 -14.11 11.13
CA ILE A 73 -5.78 -14.30 12.44
C ILE A 73 -5.69 -15.79 12.76
N GLY A 74 -6.77 -16.55 12.55
CA GLY A 74 -6.77 -18.01 12.72
C GLY A 74 -5.72 -18.71 11.84
N MET A 75 -5.62 -18.33 10.56
CA MET A 75 -4.60 -18.84 9.65
C MET A 75 -3.18 -18.46 10.09
N THR A 76 -2.98 -17.23 10.57
CA THR A 76 -1.67 -16.77 11.07
C THR A 76 -1.20 -17.62 12.24
N VAL A 77 -2.08 -17.92 13.20
CA VAL A 77 -1.77 -18.79 14.33
C VAL A 77 -1.38 -20.19 13.87
N VAL A 78 -2.10 -20.77 12.91
CA VAL A 78 -1.81 -22.12 12.38
C VAL A 78 -0.47 -22.14 11.64
N MET A 79 -0.19 -21.13 10.81
CA MET A 79 1.09 -21.00 10.11
C MET A 79 2.25 -20.86 11.08
N LEU A 80 2.11 -20.06 12.14
CA LEU A 80 3.11 -19.95 13.20
C LEU A 80 3.29 -21.26 13.98
N GLY A 81 2.23 -22.07 14.08
CA GLY A 81 2.25 -23.41 14.67
C GLY A 81 2.79 -24.52 13.76
N GLY A 82 3.18 -24.21 12.52
CA GLY A 82 3.74 -25.18 11.56
C GLY A 82 2.71 -25.90 10.66
N GLY A 83 1.44 -25.47 10.66
CA GLY A 83 0.41 -25.99 9.76
C GLY A 83 0.47 -25.30 8.39
N ILE A 84 0.62 -26.09 7.32
CA ILE A 84 0.90 -25.59 5.96
C ILE A 84 -0.32 -25.52 5.03
N ASP A 85 -1.50 -26.01 5.43
CA ASP A 85 -2.69 -25.93 4.57
C ASP A 85 -4.00 -25.97 5.34
N LEU A 86 -4.69 -24.83 5.38
CA LEU A 86 -6.10 -24.74 5.73
C LEU A 86 -6.79 -24.07 4.54
N ALA A 87 -7.49 -24.85 3.74
CA ALA A 87 -8.25 -24.44 2.55
C ALA A 87 -9.49 -23.57 2.89
N VAL A 88 -9.34 -22.53 3.72
CA VAL A 88 -10.42 -21.63 4.13
C VAL A 88 -10.67 -20.53 3.07
N GLY A 89 -9.94 -20.58 1.95
CA GLY A 89 -10.09 -19.67 0.80
C GLY A 89 -10.34 -20.35 -0.55
N ALA A 90 -10.67 -21.65 -0.58
CA ALA A 90 -11.07 -22.36 -1.81
C ALA A 90 -12.59 -22.33 -2.02
#